data_AF-A0A357HYT0-F1
#
_entry.id   AF-A0A357HYT0-F1
#
_cell.length_a   1.000
_cell.length_b   1.000
_cell.length_c   1.000
_cell.angle_alpha   90.00
_cell.angle_beta   90.00
_cell.angle_gamma   90.00
#
_symmetry.space_group_name_H-M   'P 1'
#
loop_
_entity.id
_entity.type
_entity.pdbx_description
1 polymer ?
#
loop_
_entity_poly.entity_id
_entity_poly.type
_entity_poly.pdbx_seq_one_letter_code
_entity_poly.pdbx_strand_id
1 'polypeptide(L)'
;MSEASFEKYSAEEWEHIRKRFFNSILNDTEIAKLGQNVGVSWPFKGKGETAEKYIEYDFEELKSVPGLVGKQSRIKTLMDILRETLAFDDPFSDMVDTVESESEVDDTFERILAKLEIPPSYPCEFVHFEAGTRELLRDEGVNTLIEVVHFGQKLARNVVVGGDLKTFLNGLAHKDEVGITKHLPYRRGIRGLHLPEAIGLIANDLPEAAQLQLLSQSDTSLTD
;
A
#
# COMPACT_ATOMS: atom_id res chain seq x y z
N MET A 1 -2.28 -9.12 -10.26
CA MET A 1 -3.06 -10.04 -11.14
C MET A 1 -4.54 -9.83 -10.89
N SER A 2 -5.36 -9.78 -11.98
CA SER A 2 -6.82 -9.99 -12.07
C SER A 2 -7.73 -9.35 -11.02
N GLU A 3 -8.74 -8.60 -11.49
CA GLU A 3 -10.02 -8.45 -10.78
C GLU A 3 -10.29 -9.69 -9.94
N ALA A 4 -10.43 -9.57 -8.62
CA ALA A 4 -11.10 -10.62 -7.89
C ALA A 4 -12.59 -10.52 -8.25
N SER A 5 -12.91 -10.84 -9.51
CA SER A 5 -14.23 -11.29 -9.91
C SER A 5 -14.40 -12.64 -9.22
N PHE A 6 -14.62 -12.63 -7.92
CA PHE A 6 -15.00 -13.84 -7.22
C PHE A 6 -16.21 -14.39 -7.93
N GLU A 7 -16.20 -15.69 -8.22
CA GLU A 7 -17.38 -16.31 -8.78
C GLU A 7 -18.52 -16.11 -7.78
N LYS A 8 -19.64 -15.54 -8.23
CA LYS A 8 -20.78 -15.28 -7.36
C LYS A 8 -21.23 -16.59 -6.71
N TYR A 9 -21.41 -16.55 -5.40
CA TYR A 9 -21.78 -17.65 -4.54
C TYR A 9 -20.69 -18.73 -4.43
N SER A 10 -19.42 -18.32 -4.47
CA SER A 10 -18.26 -19.17 -4.23
C SER A 10 -17.82 -19.15 -2.76
N ALA A 11 -16.97 -20.12 -2.39
CA ALA A 11 -16.32 -20.15 -1.09
C ALA A 11 -15.41 -18.93 -0.85
N GLU A 12 -14.82 -18.40 -1.91
CA GLU A 12 -13.93 -17.23 -1.84
C GLU A 12 -14.72 -15.94 -1.54
N GLU A 13 -15.86 -15.72 -2.21
CA GLU A 13 -16.77 -14.60 -1.89
C GLU A 13 -17.28 -14.73 -0.45
N TRP A 14 -17.62 -15.95 -0.01
CA TRP A 14 -18.07 -16.17 1.36
C TRP A 14 -17.00 -15.82 2.39
N GLU A 15 -15.77 -16.26 2.19
CA GLU A 15 -14.66 -15.96 3.09
C GLU A 15 -14.35 -14.46 3.17
N HIS A 16 -14.48 -13.75 2.04
CA HIS A 16 -14.36 -12.30 2.00
C HIS A 16 -15.45 -11.63 2.87
N ILE A 17 -16.72 -12.00 2.67
CA ILE A 17 -17.86 -11.48 3.47
C ILE A 17 -17.67 -11.77 4.96
N ARG A 18 -17.24 -12.98 5.33
CA ARG A 18 -16.98 -13.37 6.73
C ARG A 18 -15.99 -12.43 7.40
N LYS A 19 -14.84 -12.18 6.77
CA LYS A 19 -13.78 -11.32 7.33
C LYS A 19 -14.25 -9.89 7.55
N ARG A 20 -14.99 -9.33 6.59
CA ARG A 20 -15.52 -7.97 6.70
C ARG A 20 -16.58 -7.86 7.81
N PHE A 21 -17.49 -8.82 7.90
CA PHE A 21 -18.49 -8.82 8.98
C PHE A 21 -17.91 -9.14 10.36
N PHE A 22 -16.87 -9.95 10.45
CA PHE A 22 -16.24 -10.30 11.74
C PHE A 22 -15.75 -9.06 12.49
N ASN A 23 -15.23 -8.07 11.76
CA ASN A 23 -14.77 -6.79 12.33
C ASN A 23 -15.85 -5.69 12.32
N SER A 24 -17.04 -5.98 11.80
CA SER A 24 -18.11 -4.98 11.67
C SER A 24 -18.93 -4.89 12.96
N ILE A 25 -19.37 -3.67 13.28
CA ILE A 25 -20.37 -3.41 14.32
C ILE A 25 -21.73 -4.07 14.06
N LEU A 26 -21.95 -4.58 12.84
CA LEU A 26 -23.20 -5.21 12.40
C LEU A 26 -23.21 -6.73 12.63
N ASN A 27 -22.13 -7.32 13.13
CA ASN A 27 -22.02 -8.76 13.41
C ASN A 27 -23.16 -9.28 14.31
N ASP A 28 -23.53 -8.53 15.35
CA ASP A 28 -24.55 -8.90 16.32
C ASP A 28 -25.98 -8.58 15.82
N THR A 29 -26.11 -8.06 14.61
CA THR A 29 -27.40 -7.65 14.05
C THR A 29 -28.12 -8.84 13.40
N GLU A 30 -29.43 -8.92 13.64
CA GLU A 30 -30.30 -9.95 13.05
C GLU A 30 -30.30 -9.86 11.51
N ILE A 31 -30.08 -10.98 10.82
CA ILE A 31 -30.09 -11.06 9.34
C ILE A 31 -31.41 -10.54 8.76
N ALA A 32 -32.52 -10.75 9.46
CA ALA A 32 -33.83 -10.24 9.03
C ALA A 32 -33.89 -8.71 9.00
N LYS A 33 -33.18 -8.01 9.89
CA LYS A 33 -33.11 -6.53 9.90
C LYS A 33 -32.16 -6.03 8.81
N LEU A 34 -31.01 -6.67 8.64
CA LEU A 34 -30.08 -6.36 7.56
C LEU A 34 -30.76 -6.55 6.19
N GLY A 35 -31.47 -7.66 6.02
CA GLY A 35 -32.26 -7.94 4.83
C GLY A 35 -33.33 -6.89 4.55
N GLN A 36 -34.05 -6.41 5.57
CA GLN A 36 -35.03 -5.33 5.40
C GLN A 36 -34.39 -4.03 4.87
N ASN A 37 -33.18 -3.70 5.33
CA ASN A 37 -32.48 -2.50 4.89
C ASN A 37 -32.08 -2.56 3.41
N VAL A 38 -31.83 -3.76 2.88
CA VAL A 38 -31.44 -3.99 1.48
C VAL A 38 -32.60 -4.49 0.59
N GLY A 39 -33.82 -4.61 1.15
CA GLY A 39 -35.00 -5.04 0.41
C GLY A 39 -35.13 -6.55 0.19
N VAL A 40 -34.36 -7.37 0.91
CA VAL A 40 -34.35 -8.83 0.81
C VAL A 40 -34.95 -9.47 2.07
N SER A 41 -35.87 -10.43 1.89
CA SER A 41 -36.55 -11.08 3.02
C SER A 41 -35.81 -12.33 3.51
N TRP A 42 -35.45 -12.36 4.80
CA TRP A 42 -34.90 -13.55 5.45
C TRP A 42 -35.98 -14.45 6.07
N PRO A 43 -35.97 -15.78 5.82
CA PRO A 43 -37.05 -16.66 6.26
C PRO A 43 -37.01 -17.05 7.75
N PHE A 44 -35.87 -16.86 8.44
CA PHE A 44 -35.74 -17.20 9.86
C PHE A 44 -35.95 -15.95 10.73
N LYS A 45 -36.72 -16.12 11.80
CA LYS A 45 -37.01 -15.05 12.77
C LYS A 45 -36.55 -15.51 14.15
N GLY A 46 -35.75 -14.69 14.81
CA GLY A 46 -35.29 -14.96 16.17
C GLY A 46 -34.06 -14.13 16.51
N LYS A 47 -33.91 -13.80 17.79
CA LYS A 47 -32.77 -13.01 18.28
C LYS A 47 -31.41 -13.68 18.07
N GLY A 48 -31.38 -15.00 17.85
CA GLY A 48 -30.16 -15.77 17.55
C GLY A 48 -29.88 -15.94 16.05
N GLU A 49 -30.65 -15.31 15.16
CA GLU A 49 -30.40 -15.32 13.72
C GLU A 49 -29.60 -14.08 13.30
N THR A 50 -28.39 -13.95 13.87
CA THR A 50 -27.47 -12.83 13.66
C THR A 50 -26.43 -13.12 12.58
N ALA A 51 -25.76 -12.10 12.06
CA ALA A 51 -24.64 -12.29 11.14
C ALA A 51 -23.52 -13.13 11.76
N GLU A 52 -23.17 -12.87 13.02
CA GLU A 52 -22.18 -13.60 13.82
C GLU A 52 -22.36 -15.12 13.74
N LYS A 53 -23.58 -15.62 14.00
CA LYS A 53 -23.89 -17.06 13.94
C LYS A 53 -23.49 -17.69 12.60
N TYR A 54 -23.74 -17.01 11.49
CA TYR A 54 -23.51 -17.59 10.18
C TYR A 54 -22.06 -17.46 9.72
N ILE A 55 -21.40 -16.34 10.03
CA ILE A 55 -20.00 -16.10 9.64
C ILE A 55 -19.00 -16.96 10.42
N GLU A 56 -19.41 -17.61 11.52
CA GLU A 56 -18.57 -18.62 12.19
C GLU A 56 -18.31 -19.84 11.30
N TYR A 57 -19.24 -20.19 10.42
CA TYR A 57 -19.13 -21.36 9.54
C TYR A 57 -18.38 -21.03 8.24
N ASP A 58 -17.50 -21.94 7.82
CA ASP A 58 -16.96 -21.89 6.46
C ASP A 58 -18.03 -22.22 5.41
N PHE A 59 -17.70 -22.11 4.12
CA PHE A 59 -18.71 -22.28 3.06
C PHE A 59 -19.28 -23.71 2.98
N GLU A 60 -18.51 -24.73 3.33
CA GLU A 60 -18.98 -26.13 3.32
C GLU A 60 -19.80 -26.45 4.58
N GLU A 61 -19.38 -25.91 5.73
CA GLU A 61 -20.11 -25.99 6.99
C GLU A 61 -21.44 -25.23 6.94
N LEU A 62 -21.49 -24.08 6.25
CA LEU A 62 -22.70 -23.28 6.05
C LEU A 62 -23.79 -24.10 5.34
N LYS A 63 -23.40 -24.95 4.37
CA LYS A 63 -24.32 -25.88 3.68
C LYS A 63 -24.87 -26.94 4.63
N SER A 64 -24.26 -27.15 5.78
CA SER A 64 -24.66 -28.12 6.80
C SER A 64 -25.45 -27.49 7.96
N VAL A 65 -25.61 -26.16 7.98
CA VAL A 65 -26.37 -25.46 9.02
C VAL A 65 -27.86 -25.81 8.95
N PRO A 66 -28.50 -26.18 10.07
CA PRO A 66 -29.93 -26.47 10.13
C PRO A 66 -30.78 -25.33 9.53
N GLY A 67 -31.54 -25.64 8.48
CA GLY A 67 -32.35 -24.67 7.74
C GLY A 67 -31.76 -24.20 6.42
N LEU A 68 -30.44 -24.32 6.23
CA LEU A 68 -29.71 -24.08 4.98
C LEU A 68 -29.36 -25.39 4.24
N VAL A 69 -29.37 -26.53 4.95
CA VAL A 69 -29.11 -27.86 4.37
C VAL A 69 -29.91 -28.12 3.10
N GLY A 70 -29.17 -28.38 2.01
CA GLY A 70 -29.73 -28.68 0.69
C GLY A 70 -30.45 -27.50 -0.01
N LYS A 71 -30.45 -26.31 0.59
CA LYS A 71 -31.16 -25.13 0.09
C LYS A 71 -30.19 -24.04 -0.31
N GLN A 72 -29.50 -24.27 -1.43
CA GLN A 72 -28.55 -23.33 -2.02
C GLN A 72 -29.14 -21.93 -2.23
N SER A 73 -30.43 -21.82 -2.58
CA SER A 73 -31.09 -20.52 -2.73
C SER A 73 -31.05 -19.67 -1.45
N ARG A 74 -31.13 -20.28 -0.26
CA ARG A 74 -31.09 -19.56 1.02
C ARG A 74 -29.68 -19.10 1.36
N ILE A 75 -28.67 -19.88 1.00
CA ILE A 75 -27.26 -19.50 1.14
C ILE A 75 -26.98 -18.28 0.26
N LYS A 76 -27.45 -18.32 -1.00
CA LYS A 76 -27.37 -17.17 -1.91
C LYS A 76 -28.05 -15.93 -1.33
N THR A 77 -29.27 -16.07 -0.81
CA THR A 77 -29.99 -14.97 -0.15
C THR A 77 -29.21 -14.40 1.04
N LEU A 78 -28.58 -15.26 1.86
CA LEU A 78 -27.75 -14.80 2.97
C LEU A 78 -26.55 -13.99 2.49
N MET A 79 -25.82 -14.51 1.49
CA MET A 79 -24.69 -13.82 0.88
C MET A 79 -25.11 -12.49 0.24
N ASP A 80 -26.24 -12.46 -0.46
CA ASP A 80 -26.78 -11.24 -1.06
C ASP A 80 -27.12 -10.19 0.00
N ILE A 81 -27.80 -10.57 1.10
CA ILE A 81 -28.09 -9.65 2.22
C ILE A 81 -26.82 -9.04 2.78
N LEU A 82 -25.83 -9.88 3.09
CA LEU A 82 -24.59 -9.44 3.72
C LEU A 82 -23.76 -8.56 2.77
N ARG A 83 -23.61 -8.97 1.50
CA ARG A 83 -22.89 -8.20 0.49
C ARG A 83 -23.52 -6.82 0.27
N GLU A 84 -24.84 -6.76 0.07
CA GLU A 84 -25.54 -5.49 -0.12
C GLU A 84 -25.45 -4.61 1.14
N THR A 85 -25.51 -5.22 2.33
CA THR A 85 -25.35 -4.48 3.59
C THR A 85 -23.96 -3.84 3.69
N LEU A 86 -22.90 -4.56 3.33
CA LEU A 86 -21.53 -4.01 3.31
C LEU A 86 -21.41 -2.87 2.30
N ALA A 87 -21.98 -3.02 1.11
CA ALA A 87 -22.01 -1.97 0.10
C ALA A 87 -22.79 -0.72 0.54
N PHE A 88 -23.73 -0.85 1.48
CA PHE A 88 -24.45 0.29 2.06
C PHE A 88 -23.70 0.94 3.23
N ASP A 89 -23.03 0.16 4.09
CA ASP A 89 -22.32 0.64 5.28
C ASP A 89 -21.00 1.34 4.93
N ASP A 90 -20.32 0.84 3.90
CA ASP A 90 -19.17 1.48 3.30
C ASP A 90 -19.34 1.49 1.76
N PRO A 91 -20.02 2.51 1.19
CA PRO A 91 -20.27 2.62 -0.25
C PRO A 91 -18.98 2.77 -1.06
N PHE A 92 -17.85 2.93 -0.38
CA PHE A 92 -16.52 2.97 -0.95
C PHE A 92 -15.65 1.81 -0.47
N SER A 93 -16.15 0.80 0.23
CA SER A 93 -15.32 -0.33 0.69
C SER A 93 -14.78 -1.14 -0.46
N ASP A 94 -15.57 -1.33 -1.52
CA ASP A 94 -15.10 -1.89 -2.79
C ASP A 94 -14.03 -1.00 -3.46
N MET A 95 -14.02 0.30 -3.12
CA MET A 95 -13.02 1.28 -3.55
C MET A 95 -11.82 1.39 -2.60
N VAL A 96 -11.94 0.91 -1.35
CA VAL A 96 -10.89 0.86 -0.30
C VAL A 96 -10.19 -0.50 -0.29
N ASP A 97 -10.87 -1.60 -0.63
CA ASP A 97 -10.26 -2.91 -0.87
C ASP A 97 -9.43 -2.96 -2.15
N THR A 98 -9.74 -2.11 -3.14
CA THR A 98 -8.80 -1.80 -4.24
C THR A 98 -7.53 -1.10 -3.76
N VAL A 99 -7.48 -0.60 -2.52
CA VAL A 99 -6.31 0.09 -1.94
C VAL A 99 -5.61 -0.77 -0.89
N GLU A 100 -6.31 -1.69 -0.22
CA GLU A 100 -5.72 -2.61 0.76
C GLU A 100 -5.26 -3.95 0.17
N SER A 101 -5.81 -4.36 -0.98
CA SER A 101 -5.24 -5.46 -1.80
C SER A 101 -4.12 -5.00 -2.74
N GLU A 102 -3.77 -3.71 -2.74
CA GLU A 102 -2.45 -3.21 -3.17
C GLU A 102 -1.43 -3.39 -2.02
N SER A 103 -1.27 -4.63 -1.58
CA SER A 103 0.05 -5.11 -1.15
C SER A 103 0.78 -5.81 -2.30
N GLU A 104 0.32 -5.63 -3.55
CA GLU A 104 1.23 -5.58 -4.68
C GLU A 104 1.99 -4.25 -4.54
N VAL A 105 3.28 -4.32 -4.25
CA VAL A 105 4.33 -3.34 -4.61
C VAL A 105 3.71 -2.10 -5.26
N ASP A 106 3.64 -0.99 -4.54
CA ASP A 106 3.03 0.24 -5.07
C ASP A 106 3.80 0.72 -6.32
N ASP A 107 3.34 0.28 -7.49
CA ASP A 107 3.86 0.62 -8.81
C ASP A 107 3.70 2.12 -9.09
N THR A 108 3.07 2.90 -8.20
CA THR A 108 3.07 4.36 -8.31
C THR A 108 4.50 4.89 -8.29
N PHE A 109 5.36 4.40 -7.41
CA PHE A 109 6.75 4.81 -7.40
C PHE A 109 7.53 4.25 -8.58
N GLU A 110 7.26 3.02 -9.02
CA GLU A 110 7.86 2.48 -10.24
C GLU A 110 7.49 3.30 -11.48
N ARG A 111 6.22 3.69 -11.61
CA ARG A 111 5.72 4.58 -12.67
C ARG A 111 6.30 5.98 -12.56
N ILE A 112 6.55 6.49 -11.35
CA ILE A 112 7.23 7.77 -11.14
C ILE A 112 8.70 7.69 -11.55
N LEU A 113 9.42 6.67 -11.09
CA LEU A 113 10.83 6.43 -11.45
C LEU A 113 10.97 6.24 -12.97
N ALA A 114 10.07 5.47 -13.59
CA ALA A 114 10.04 5.31 -15.05
C ALA A 114 9.76 6.63 -15.78
N LYS A 115 8.87 7.49 -15.27
CA LYS A 115 8.60 8.83 -15.83
C LYS A 115 9.81 9.78 -15.69
N LEU A 116 10.59 9.62 -14.63
CA LEU A 116 11.82 10.37 -14.38
C LEU A 116 13.05 9.71 -15.04
N GLU A 117 12.87 8.56 -15.70
CA GLU A 117 13.94 7.73 -16.29
C GLU A 117 15.02 7.32 -15.28
N ILE A 118 14.64 7.18 -14.00
CA ILE A 118 15.53 6.76 -12.92
C ILE A 118 15.49 5.23 -12.83
N PRO A 119 16.64 4.53 -12.91
CA PRO A 119 16.68 3.08 -12.78
C PRO A 119 16.24 2.62 -11.38
N PRO A 120 15.27 1.70 -11.25
CA PRO A 120 14.86 1.15 -9.95
C PRO A 120 15.96 0.29 -9.31
N SER A 121 16.83 -0.28 -10.13
CA SER A 121 18.02 -1.04 -9.71
C SER A 121 19.20 -0.16 -9.28
N TYR A 122 19.01 1.16 -9.16
CA TYR A 122 20.07 2.04 -8.71
C TYR A 122 20.51 1.67 -7.28
N PRO A 123 21.82 1.50 -7.01
CA PRO A 123 22.26 1.03 -5.71
C PRO A 123 21.93 2.02 -4.58
N CYS A 124 21.40 1.51 -3.47
CA CYS A 124 21.08 2.28 -2.28
C CYS A 124 22.30 3.03 -1.72
N GLU A 125 23.50 2.46 -1.86
CA GLU A 125 24.75 3.07 -1.37
C GLU A 125 25.05 4.43 -2.02
N PHE A 126 24.59 4.65 -3.25
CA PHE A 126 24.78 5.90 -3.98
C PHE A 126 23.60 6.88 -3.83
N VAL A 127 22.63 6.55 -2.98
CA VAL A 127 21.59 7.48 -2.56
C VAL A 127 22.11 8.24 -1.34
N HIS A 128 22.02 9.56 -1.40
CA HIS A 128 22.52 10.41 -0.33
C HIS A 128 21.48 10.51 0.80
N PHE A 129 21.76 9.84 1.92
CA PHE A 129 20.95 9.85 3.14
C PHE A 129 21.84 10.15 4.35
N GLU A 130 21.23 10.62 5.44
CA GLU A 130 21.92 10.85 6.70
C GLU A 130 22.44 9.52 7.30
N ALA A 131 23.44 9.61 8.18
CA ALA A 131 24.12 8.46 8.75
C ALA A 131 23.14 7.47 9.43
N GLY A 132 22.15 7.99 10.20
CA GLY A 132 21.16 7.16 10.87
C GLY A 132 20.25 6.38 9.92
N THR A 133 19.87 6.99 8.79
CA THR A 133 19.04 6.34 7.78
C THR A 133 19.85 5.32 6.97
N ARG A 134 21.13 5.60 6.71
CA ARG A 134 22.05 4.63 6.07
C ARG A 134 22.29 3.39 6.93
N GLU A 135 22.44 3.54 8.25
CA GLU A 135 22.59 2.42 9.18
C GLU A 135 21.33 1.55 9.17
N LEU A 136 20.17 2.19 9.27
CA LEU A 136 18.88 1.50 9.28
C LEU A 136 18.59 0.75 7.96
N LEU A 137 18.92 1.33 6.81
CA LEU A 137 18.80 0.65 5.51
C LEU A 137 19.78 -0.53 5.38
N ARG A 138 20.97 -0.43 5.97
CA ARG A 138 21.98 -1.51 5.99
C ARG A 138 21.54 -2.67 6.86
N ASP A 139 21.01 -2.39 8.05
CA ASP A 139 20.55 -3.41 9.00
C ASP A 139 19.38 -4.24 8.43
N GLU A 140 18.53 -3.60 7.62
CA GLU A 140 17.39 -4.22 6.94
C GLU A 140 17.76 -4.90 5.61
N GLY A 141 19.03 -4.79 5.18
CA GLY A 141 19.54 -5.45 3.98
C GLY A 141 19.02 -4.87 2.66
N VAL A 142 18.69 -3.58 2.65
CA VAL A 142 18.18 -2.86 1.47
C VAL A 142 19.34 -2.50 0.52
N ASN A 143 19.29 -2.99 -0.71
CA ASN A 143 20.38 -2.84 -1.69
C ASN A 143 20.01 -1.92 -2.86
N THR A 144 18.73 -1.84 -3.22
CA THR A 144 18.26 -1.11 -4.41
C THR A 144 17.35 0.06 -4.07
N LEU A 145 17.29 1.04 -4.97
CA LEU A 145 16.44 2.23 -4.82
C LEU A 145 14.96 1.86 -4.65
N ILE A 146 14.49 0.86 -5.39
CA ILE A 146 13.10 0.40 -5.28
C ILE A 146 12.84 -0.26 -3.91
N GLU A 147 13.80 -1.03 -3.38
CA GLU A 147 13.71 -1.58 -2.04
C GLU A 147 13.70 -0.47 -0.97
N VAL A 148 14.47 0.62 -1.14
CA VAL A 148 14.42 1.79 -0.23
C VAL A 148 13.03 2.41 -0.22
N VAL A 149 12.41 2.55 -1.38
CA VAL A 149 11.06 3.11 -1.49
C VAL A 149 10.05 2.20 -0.78
N HIS A 150 10.05 0.89 -1.06
CA HIS A 150 9.15 -0.04 -0.39
C HIS A 150 9.37 -0.10 1.11
N PHE A 151 10.63 -0.06 1.54
CA PHE A 151 10.99 -0.01 2.93
C PHE A 151 10.42 1.25 3.60
N GLY A 152 10.62 2.42 2.99
CA GLY A 152 10.09 3.68 3.47
C GLY A 152 8.55 3.74 3.50
N GLN A 153 7.87 3.11 2.54
CA GLN A 153 6.40 2.99 2.54
C GLN A 153 5.88 2.11 3.67
N LYS A 154 6.56 1.00 3.97
CA LYS A 154 6.25 0.14 5.13
C LYS A 154 6.48 0.89 6.44
N LEU A 155 7.57 1.65 6.52
CA LEU A 155 7.97 2.39 7.72
C LEU A 155 7.08 3.62 7.97
N ALA A 156 6.57 4.30 6.93
CA ALA A 156 5.62 5.41 7.06
C ALA A 156 4.34 5.03 7.82
N ARG A 157 3.97 3.76 7.81
CA ARG A 157 2.87 3.21 8.62
C ARG A 157 3.23 3.04 10.10
N ASN A 158 4.52 2.92 10.40
CA ASN A 158 5.08 2.72 11.74
C ASN A 158 5.94 3.93 12.16
N VAL A 159 5.30 5.06 12.51
CA VAL A 159 5.70 6.29 13.27
C VAL A 159 7.19 6.74 13.37
N VAL A 160 8.18 5.84 13.40
CA VAL A 160 9.62 6.10 13.46
C VAL A 160 10.22 6.09 12.04
N VAL A 161 9.97 7.14 11.25
CA VAL A 161 10.65 7.34 9.97
C VAL A 161 11.70 8.44 10.11
N GLY A 162 12.94 8.16 9.67
CA GLY A 162 13.98 9.18 9.51
C GLY A 162 13.49 10.35 8.67
N GLY A 163 13.72 11.58 9.13
CA GLY A 163 13.17 12.78 8.50
C GLY A 163 13.61 12.97 7.05
N ASP A 164 14.82 12.54 6.71
CA ASP A 164 15.41 12.54 5.37
C ASP A 164 14.75 11.51 4.43
N LEU A 165 14.49 10.28 4.90
CA LEU A 165 13.77 9.25 4.13
C LEU A 165 12.35 9.71 3.79
N LYS A 166 11.64 10.31 4.76
CA LYS A 166 10.31 10.88 4.53
C LYS A 166 10.34 12.03 3.51
N THR A 167 11.35 12.88 3.61
CA THR A 167 11.55 14.01 2.68
C THR A 167 11.82 13.51 1.26
N PHE A 168 12.65 12.47 1.12
CA PHE A 168 12.93 11.81 -0.15
C PHE A 168 11.68 11.20 -0.79
N LEU A 169 10.89 10.42 -0.03
CA LEU A 169 9.65 9.82 -0.52
C LEU A 169 8.63 10.87 -0.95
N ASN A 170 8.47 11.95 -0.17
CA ASN A 170 7.59 13.06 -0.52
C ASN A 170 8.07 13.76 -1.80
N GLY A 171 9.38 13.93 -1.95
CA GLY A 171 9.99 14.50 -3.16
C GLY A 171 9.67 13.67 -4.41
N LEU A 172 9.80 12.35 -4.33
CA LEU A 172 9.40 11.44 -5.40
C LEU A 172 7.89 11.48 -5.67
N ALA A 173 7.05 11.39 -4.64
CA ALA A 173 5.59 11.36 -4.76
C ALA A 173 5.03 12.62 -5.45
N HIS A 174 5.60 13.79 -5.13
CA HIS A 174 5.20 15.07 -5.71
C HIS A 174 5.99 15.47 -6.96
N LYS A 175 6.94 14.63 -7.42
CA LYS A 175 7.90 14.96 -8.50
C LYS A 175 8.60 16.29 -8.28
N ASP A 176 8.91 16.58 -7.02
CA ASP A 176 9.67 17.76 -6.66
C ASP A 176 11.14 17.53 -7.03
N GLU A 177 11.53 18.03 -8.21
CA GLU A 177 12.90 17.92 -8.71
C GLU A 177 13.91 18.53 -7.73
N VAL A 178 13.51 19.54 -6.94
CA VAL A 178 14.39 20.17 -5.93
C VAL A 178 14.66 19.21 -4.78
N GLY A 179 13.63 18.57 -4.25
CA GLY A 179 13.77 17.54 -3.21
C GLY A 179 14.58 16.33 -3.70
N ILE A 180 14.37 15.90 -4.94
CA ILE A 180 15.06 14.73 -5.51
C ILE A 180 16.56 14.99 -5.68
N THR A 181 16.97 16.19 -6.15
CA THR A 181 18.39 16.54 -6.35
C THR A 181 19.25 16.49 -5.09
N LYS A 182 18.64 16.52 -3.89
CA LYS A 182 19.37 16.41 -2.61
C LYS A 182 19.82 14.98 -2.30
N HIS A 183 19.10 13.99 -2.84
CA HIS A 183 19.29 12.57 -2.50
C HIS A 183 19.76 11.74 -3.70
N LEU A 184 19.40 12.15 -4.92
CA LEU A 184 19.73 11.46 -6.16
C LEU A 184 20.46 12.39 -7.14
N PRO A 185 21.35 11.84 -7.98
CA PRO A 185 22.07 12.60 -9.00
C PRO A 185 21.17 12.91 -10.19
N TYR A 186 20.17 13.76 -9.96
CA TYR A 186 19.16 14.18 -10.92
C TYR A 186 19.37 15.65 -11.30
N ARG A 187 19.09 16.02 -12.54
CA ARG A 187 19.22 17.41 -13.02
C ARG A 187 17.85 17.96 -13.38
N ARG A 188 17.56 19.19 -12.97
CA ARG A 188 16.26 19.82 -13.26
C ARG A 188 15.99 19.89 -14.76
N GLY A 189 14.78 19.49 -15.15
CA GLY A 189 14.35 19.47 -16.55
C GLY A 189 15.05 18.45 -17.46
N ILE A 190 15.98 17.64 -16.96
CA ILE A 190 16.60 16.54 -17.71
C ILE A 190 16.30 15.23 -16.97
N ARG A 191 15.75 14.26 -17.70
CA ARG A 191 15.39 12.96 -17.14
C ARG A 191 16.62 12.07 -17.04
N GLY A 192 16.57 11.14 -16.09
CA GLY A 192 17.62 10.18 -15.81
C GLY A 192 18.64 10.64 -14.78
N LEU A 193 19.55 9.73 -14.46
CA LEU A 193 20.65 9.97 -13.52
C LEU A 193 21.88 10.45 -14.27
N HIS A 194 22.54 11.47 -13.73
CA HIS A 194 23.66 12.14 -14.38
C HIS A 194 24.95 11.96 -13.57
N LEU A 195 25.97 11.39 -14.19
CA LEU A 195 27.28 11.16 -13.58
C LEU A 195 27.92 12.44 -13.00
N PRO A 196 27.86 13.63 -13.64
CA PRO A 196 28.39 14.85 -13.05
C PRO A 196 27.72 15.22 -11.72
N GLU A 197 26.41 15.00 -11.60
CA GLU A 197 25.65 15.29 -10.37
C GLU A 197 25.98 14.27 -9.27
N ALA A 198 26.26 13.01 -9.63
CA ALA A 198 26.73 12.00 -8.68
C ALA A 198 28.08 12.37 -8.08
N ILE A 199 29.00 12.89 -8.90
CA ILE A 199 30.30 13.41 -8.42
C ILE A 199 30.07 14.64 -7.52
N GLY A 200 29.14 15.53 -7.87
CA GLY A 200 28.77 16.68 -7.04
C GLY A 200 28.23 16.28 -5.67
N LEU A 201 27.36 15.28 -5.61
CA LEU A 201 26.85 14.73 -4.35
C LEU A 201 27.97 14.12 -3.49
N ILE A 202 28.85 13.31 -4.09
CA ILE A 202 30.00 12.74 -3.38
C ILE A 202 30.94 13.84 -2.87
N ALA A 203 31.17 14.89 -3.67
CA ALA A 203 31.99 16.02 -3.26
C ALA A 203 31.38 16.77 -2.07
N ASN A 204 30.05 16.92 -2.03
CA ASN A 204 29.34 17.52 -0.89
C ASN A 204 29.44 16.68 0.39
N ASP A 205 29.60 15.36 0.29
CA ASP A 205 29.79 14.45 1.44
C ASP A 205 31.20 14.54 2.04
N LEU A 206 32.15 15.09 1.29
CA LEU A 206 33.52 15.23 1.77
C LEU A 206 33.63 16.32 2.86
N PRO A 207 34.55 16.18 3.82
CA PRO A 207 34.85 17.24 4.77
C PRO A 207 35.22 18.55 4.07
N GLU A 208 34.85 19.69 4.66
CA GLU A 208 35.10 21.04 4.10
C GLU A 208 36.58 21.25 3.70
N ALA A 209 37.52 20.72 4.49
CA ALA A 209 38.95 20.76 4.17
C ALA A 209 39.31 20.04 2.86
N ALA A 210 38.66 18.91 2.55
CA ALA A 210 38.85 18.16 1.31
C ALA A 210 38.14 18.84 0.13
N GLN A 211 36.97 19.44 0.36
CA GLN A 211 36.28 20.25 -0.66
C GLN A 211 37.13 21.45 -1.08
N LEU A 212 37.71 22.19 -0.12
CA LEU A 212 38.62 23.31 -0.39
C LEU A 212 39.90 22.87 -1.11
N GLN A 213 40.40 21.66 -0.85
CA GLN A 213 41.52 21.09 -1.61
C GLN A 213 41.13 20.77 -3.05
N LEU A 214 39.96 20.19 -3.29
CA LEU A 214 39.45 19.93 -4.64
C LEU A 214 39.20 21.24 -5.42
N LEU A 215 38.69 22.27 -4.75
CA LEU A 215 38.51 23.61 -5.32
C LEU A 215 39.83 24.30 -5.62
N SER A 216 40.84 24.17 -4.76
CA SER A 216 42.17 24.77 -5.01
C SER A 216 42.98 24.04 -6.10
N GLN A 217 42.66 22.77 -6.39
CA GLN A 217 43.24 22.01 -7.51
C GLN A 217 42.50 22.22 -8.84
N SER A 218 41.27 22.72 -8.80
CA SER A 218 40.50 23.07 -9.99
C SER A 218 40.61 24.58 -10.19
N ASP A 219 41.47 25.02 -11.11
CA ASP A 219 41.67 26.44 -11.50
C ASP A 219 40.43 27.11 -12.14
N THR A 220 39.21 26.82 -11.65
CA THR A 220 37.95 27.26 -12.23
C THR A 220 37.32 28.32 -11.34
N SER A 221 37.35 29.57 -11.79
CA SER A 221 36.61 30.67 -11.19
C SER A 221 35.11 30.44 -11.41
N LEU A 222 34.38 30.03 -10.38
CA LEU A 222 32.92 29.99 -10.39
C LEU A 222 32.41 31.44 -10.43
N THR A 223 32.10 31.94 -11.61
CA THR A 223 31.30 33.16 -11.78
C THR A 223 29.82 32.85 -11.54
N ASP A 224 29.20 33.67 -10.69
CA ASP A 224 27.78 33.69 -10.30
C ASP A 224 26.80 33.56 -11.48
#